data_AF-A0A972ZBQ9-F1
#
_entry.id   AF-A0A972ZBQ9-F1
#
_cell.length_a   1.000
_cell.length_b   1.000
_cell.length_c   1.000
_cell.angle_alpha   90.00
_cell.angle_beta   90.00
_cell.angle_gamma   90.00
#
_symmetry.space_group_name_H-M   'P 1'
#
loop_
_entity.id
_entity.type
_entity.pdbx_description
1 polymer ?
#
loop_
_entity_poly.entity_id
_entity_poly.type
_entity_poly.pdbx_seq_one_letter_code
_entity_poly.pdbx_strand_id
1 'polypeptide(L)'
;MTIATATHLEQGSAPFAAHSPSVRGDVVRDRSADVALFGEDIWPLAAIGRTTGAINHTLDFTRFPNGPWRETAKHIAYQFINEPTPDSLFCQEGSGWARWPSQGTIRGHVDVLRCIVEQIEALPKSATITGPSRLSGTHLNKLRRVIDARTDLTPEKKNRQKSLLVRLPHHSAGLPMELQWPAPLWDDGAKRGWSTPVPRGNNKTRTVDDDVMAMLLQWALTMVAAAEEIFAGYTERQRLDRRAATAGPNSQEAARILAGYIERGEPVPGSRSRGVQGRGGGVAVNFLAGTYGIKPDSFDRLIRDMDFEVSTEPDATSFPVPITATIQGRPWIDCIGYYEYEATGAGGPELLGYLQTACLIVISYLTGMRDREA
;
A
#
# COMPACT_ATOMS: atom_id res chain seq x y z
N MET A 1 12.94 -34.66 -30.25
CA MET A 1 12.99 -33.79 -29.07
C MET A 1 13.99 -32.69 -29.40
N THR A 2 13.49 -31.65 -30.05
CA THR A 2 14.29 -30.63 -30.74
C THR A 2 14.07 -29.33 -30.00
N ILE A 3 15.12 -28.80 -29.39
CA ILE A 3 15.09 -27.56 -28.61
C ILE A 3 15.03 -26.40 -29.62
N ALA A 4 13.90 -25.69 -29.64
CA ALA A 4 13.73 -24.48 -30.43
C ALA A 4 14.41 -23.32 -29.70
N THR A 5 15.48 -22.82 -30.30
CA THR A 5 16.19 -21.61 -29.90
C THR A 5 15.28 -20.40 -30.14
N ALA A 6 14.88 -19.71 -29.07
CA ALA A 6 14.14 -18.47 -29.16
C ALA A 6 15.05 -17.35 -29.70
N THR A 7 14.83 -16.97 -30.95
CA THR A 7 15.38 -15.77 -31.58
C THR A 7 14.68 -14.56 -30.97
N HIS A 8 15.31 -13.92 -29.98
CA HIS A 8 14.84 -12.65 -29.46
C HIS A 8 15.15 -11.56 -30.50
N LEU A 9 14.10 -11.03 -31.12
CA LEU A 9 14.13 -9.97 -32.12
C LEU A 9 14.72 -8.69 -31.51
N GLU A 10 15.84 -8.24 -32.07
CA GLU A 10 16.21 -6.82 -32.11
C GLU A 10 15.16 -6.09 -32.96
N GLN A 11 14.26 -5.36 -32.32
CA GLN A 11 13.47 -4.32 -32.98
C GLN A 11 13.63 -3.03 -32.17
N GLY A 12 14.54 -2.17 -32.62
CA GLY A 12 14.54 -0.78 -32.19
C GLY A 12 13.22 -0.15 -32.61
N SER A 13 12.46 0.36 -31.64
CA SER A 13 11.18 1.01 -31.91
C SER A 13 11.41 2.21 -32.83
N ALA A 14 10.66 2.30 -33.93
CA ALA A 14 10.74 3.44 -34.85
C ALA A 14 10.41 4.75 -34.11
N PRO A 15 10.98 5.91 -34.50
CA PRO A 15 10.63 7.20 -33.92
C PRO A 15 9.11 7.45 -34.04
N PHE A 16 8.51 8.01 -32.99
CA PHE A 16 7.06 8.22 -32.96
C PHE A 16 6.65 9.20 -34.07
N ALA A 17 5.60 8.85 -34.81
CA ALA A 17 5.11 9.71 -35.88
C ALA A 17 4.58 11.04 -35.31
N ALA A 18 4.83 12.15 -36.00
CA ALA A 18 4.44 13.48 -35.52
C ALA A 18 2.93 13.65 -35.27
N HIS A 19 2.10 12.83 -35.94
CA HIS A 19 0.64 12.80 -35.80
C HIS A 19 0.14 11.78 -34.76
N SER A 20 1.03 11.06 -34.10
CA SER A 20 0.66 10.18 -32.97
C SER A 20 0.22 11.03 -31.78
N PRO A 21 -0.77 10.59 -30.99
CA PRO A 21 -1.16 11.30 -29.78
C PRO A 21 -0.04 11.26 -28.73
N SER A 22 0.17 12.36 -28.01
CA SER A 22 1.17 12.44 -26.92
C SER A 22 0.82 11.57 -25.71
N VAL A 23 -0.47 11.24 -25.53
CA VAL A 23 -0.99 10.30 -24.54
C VAL A 23 -1.73 9.19 -25.28
N ARG A 24 -1.31 7.93 -25.11
CA ARG A 24 -1.97 6.78 -25.74
C ARG A 24 -3.35 6.55 -25.15
N GLY A 25 -4.28 6.06 -25.97
CA GLY A 25 -5.68 5.87 -25.58
C GLY A 25 -5.88 4.91 -24.39
N ASP A 26 -4.97 3.97 -24.17
CA ASP A 26 -4.98 3.06 -23.02
C ASP A 26 -4.51 3.71 -21.71
N VAL A 27 -3.86 4.88 -21.78
CA VAL A 27 -3.39 5.67 -20.62
C VAL A 27 -4.34 6.83 -20.29
N VAL A 28 -5.23 7.19 -21.22
CA VAL A 28 -6.23 8.27 -21.02
C VAL A 28 -7.22 7.90 -19.91
N ARG A 29 -7.29 8.73 -18.88
CA ARG A 29 -8.23 8.63 -17.76
C ARG A 29 -9.34 9.66 -17.83
N ASP A 30 -9.05 10.85 -18.38
CA ASP A 30 -10.05 11.88 -18.66
C ASP A 30 -10.24 12.00 -20.18
N ARG A 31 -11.34 11.40 -20.68
CA ARG A 31 -11.66 11.42 -22.11
C ARG A 31 -12.17 12.76 -22.62
N SER A 32 -12.52 13.68 -21.72
CA SER A 32 -12.97 15.03 -22.07
C SER A 32 -11.82 16.02 -22.23
N ALA A 33 -10.61 15.63 -21.80
CA ALA A 33 -9.42 16.47 -21.88
C ALA A 33 -8.77 16.41 -23.27
N ASP A 34 -8.25 17.56 -23.72
CA ASP A 34 -7.49 17.65 -24.96
C ASP A 34 -6.18 16.85 -24.86
N VAL A 35 -5.83 16.17 -25.97
CA VAL A 35 -4.57 15.43 -26.12
C VAL A 35 -3.80 16.05 -27.29
N ALA A 36 -2.62 16.60 -26.99
CA ALA A 36 -1.72 17.13 -28.02
C ALA A 36 -1.17 16.02 -28.91
N LEU A 37 -0.75 16.38 -30.12
CA LEU A 37 0.01 15.49 -30.99
C LEU A 37 1.50 15.49 -30.59
N PHE A 38 2.19 14.39 -30.86
CA PHE A 38 3.61 14.24 -30.57
C PHE A 38 4.47 15.34 -31.24
N GLY A 39 4.11 15.76 -32.46
CA GLY A 39 4.81 16.83 -33.17
C GLY A 39 4.69 18.20 -32.51
N GLU A 40 3.67 18.44 -31.68
CA GLU A 40 3.43 19.74 -31.04
C GLU A 40 4.44 20.01 -29.92
N ASP A 41 4.70 21.27 -29.63
CA ASP A 41 5.66 21.70 -28.61
C ASP A 41 5.01 21.92 -27.23
N ILE A 42 3.68 21.83 -27.12
CA ILE A 42 2.95 22.07 -25.87
C ILE A 42 2.02 20.88 -25.62
N TRP A 43 2.28 20.08 -24.59
CA TRP A 43 1.46 18.90 -24.27
C TRP A 43 0.71 19.09 -22.96
N PRO A 44 -0.63 19.25 -22.98
CA PRO A 44 -1.44 19.20 -21.77
C PRO A 44 -1.45 17.78 -21.19
N LEU A 45 -1.30 17.66 -19.87
CA LEU A 45 -1.28 16.37 -19.17
C LEU A 45 -2.64 15.99 -18.55
N ALA A 46 -3.67 16.81 -18.77
CA ALA A 46 -4.99 16.63 -18.16
C ALA A 46 -5.60 15.26 -18.47
N ALA A 47 -5.37 14.73 -19.69
CA ALA A 47 -5.88 13.42 -20.12
C ALA A 47 -5.39 12.23 -19.28
N ILE A 48 -4.24 12.34 -18.60
CA ILE A 48 -3.70 11.27 -17.74
C ILE A 48 -4.48 11.19 -16.39
N GLY A 49 -5.41 12.12 -16.14
CA GLY A 49 -6.25 12.16 -14.94
C GLY A 49 -5.61 12.86 -13.75
N ARG A 50 -6.45 13.31 -12.81
CA ARG A 50 -6.05 14.11 -11.64
C ARG A 50 -6.11 13.28 -10.36
N THR A 51 -5.25 13.63 -9.41
CA THR A 51 -5.60 13.46 -7.99
C THR A 51 -6.55 14.61 -7.62
N THR A 52 -7.64 14.33 -6.91
CA THR A 52 -8.67 15.32 -6.55
C THR A 52 -8.04 16.60 -6.00
N GLY A 53 -8.33 17.76 -6.62
CA GLY A 53 -7.79 19.07 -6.24
C GLY A 53 -6.47 19.51 -6.91
N ALA A 54 -5.80 18.66 -7.72
CA ALA A 54 -4.52 19.00 -8.35
C ALA A 54 -4.63 19.97 -9.54
N ILE A 55 -3.62 20.83 -9.75
CA ILE A 55 -3.55 21.75 -10.91
C ILE A 55 -3.20 20.97 -12.18
N ASN A 56 -3.84 21.29 -13.31
CA ASN A 56 -3.48 20.72 -14.61
C ASN A 56 -2.09 21.18 -15.03
N HIS A 57 -1.23 20.23 -15.38
CA HIS A 57 0.12 20.52 -15.84
C HIS A 57 0.23 20.45 -17.36
N THR A 58 1.15 21.24 -17.89
CA THR A 58 1.48 21.28 -19.31
C THR A 58 2.99 21.16 -19.45
N LEU A 59 3.43 20.36 -20.42
CA LEU A 59 4.83 20.31 -20.85
C LEU A 59 5.03 21.32 -21.97
N ASP A 60 6.04 22.18 -21.84
CA ASP A 60 6.36 23.22 -22.81
C ASP A 60 7.79 22.99 -23.33
N PHE A 61 7.89 22.39 -24.51
CA PHE A 61 9.15 22.00 -25.14
C PHE A 61 9.83 23.16 -25.89
N THR A 62 9.14 24.30 -26.07
CA THR A 62 9.75 25.49 -26.70
C THR A 62 10.92 26.04 -25.88
N ARG A 63 10.95 25.72 -24.58
CA ARG A 63 12.01 26.08 -23.62
C ARG A 63 13.27 25.23 -23.74
N PHE A 64 13.22 24.13 -24.49
CA PHE A 64 14.43 23.36 -24.79
C PHE A 64 15.20 24.03 -25.93
N PRO A 65 16.54 23.99 -25.88
CA PRO A 65 17.38 24.39 -27.01
C PRO A 65 16.92 23.72 -28.31
N ASN A 66 16.94 24.48 -29.41
CA ASN A 66 16.41 24.03 -30.70
C ASN A 66 17.13 22.77 -31.22
N GLY A 67 16.38 21.91 -31.91
CA GLY A 67 16.91 20.77 -32.64
C GLY A 67 16.88 19.45 -31.84
N PRO A 68 17.94 18.63 -31.90
CA PRO A 68 17.95 17.23 -31.41
C PRO A 68 17.63 17.04 -29.93
N TRP A 69 17.91 18.04 -29.08
CA TRP A 69 17.56 17.98 -27.65
C TRP A 69 16.06 18.10 -27.39
N ARG A 70 15.35 18.93 -28.17
CA ARG A 70 13.89 19.04 -28.07
C ARG A 70 13.22 17.72 -28.44
N GLU A 71 13.63 17.12 -29.56
CA GLU A 71 13.11 15.83 -30.01
C GLU A 71 13.40 14.72 -28.99
N THR A 72 14.62 14.69 -28.44
CA THR A 72 14.99 13.78 -27.36
C THR A 72 14.07 13.95 -26.14
N ALA A 73 13.82 15.19 -25.72
CA ALA A 73 12.98 15.49 -24.57
C ALA A 73 11.54 15.03 -24.79
N LYS A 74 10.98 15.19 -26.01
CA LYS A 74 9.66 14.68 -26.38
C LYS A 74 9.59 13.16 -26.29
N HIS A 75 10.57 12.44 -26.81
CA HIS A 75 10.60 10.97 -26.72
C HIS A 75 10.68 10.48 -25.28
N ILE A 76 11.51 11.12 -24.43
CA ILE A 76 11.61 10.76 -23.01
C ILE A 76 10.33 11.11 -22.26
N ALA A 77 9.72 12.27 -22.53
CA ALA A 77 8.45 12.65 -21.94
C ALA A 77 7.35 11.66 -22.33
N TYR A 78 7.32 11.24 -23.59
CA TYR A 78 6.41 10.22 -24.08
C TYR A 78 6.59 8.91 -23.30
N GLN A 79 7.84 8.48 -23.07
CA GLN A 79 8.13 7.29 -22.24
C GLN A 79 7.63 7.46 -20.79
N PHE A 80 7.80 8.63 -20.17
CA PHE A 80 7.28 8.89 -18.82
C PHE A 80 5.75 8.90 -18.73
N ILE A 81 5.08 9.26 -19.82
CA ILE A 81 3.61 9.33 -19.88
C ILE A 81 3.03 7.95 -20.16
N ASN A 82 3.58 7.26 -21.15
CA ASN A 82 2.91 6.16 -21.83
C ASN A 82 3.38 4.77 -21.42
N GLU A 83 4.57 4.68 -20.82
CA GLU A 83 5.13 3.42 -20.37
C GLU A 83 5.23 3.39 -18.85
N PRO A 84 5.03 2.22 -18.22
CA PRO A 84 5.26 2.08 -16.80
C PRO A 84 6.73 2.34 -16.47
N THR A 85 7.01 2.80 -15.24
CA THR A 85 8.39 2.89 -14.74
C THR A 85 9.08 1.53 -14.91
N PRO A 86 10.24 1.46 -15.59
CA PRO A 86 10.93 0.19 -15.86
C PRO A 86 11.17 -0.63 -14.60
N ASP A 87 11.01 -1.95 -14.69
CA ASP A 87 11.19 -2.86 -13.54
C ASP A 87 12.58 -2.75 -12.91
N SER A 88 13.60 -2.45 -13.72
CA SER A 88 14.97 -2.18 -13.27
C SER A 88 15.09 -1.01 -12.28
N LEU A 89 14.10 -0.11 -12.25
CA LEU A 89 13.99 1.01 -11.30
C LEU A 89 12.93 0.75 -10.24
N PHE A 90 11.78 0.18 -10.63
CA PHE A 90 10.65 -0.07 -9.73
C PHE A 90 10.99 -1.10 -8.65
N CYS A 91 11.63 -2.21 -9.03
CA CYS A 91 11.98 -3.31 -8.14
C CYS A 91 13.25 -3.08 -7.29
N GLN A 92 13.88 -1.91 -7.38
CA GLN A 92 15.04 -1.59 -6.56
C GLN A 92 14.66 -1.41 -5.08
N GLU A 93 15.43 -2.02 -4.20
CA GLU A 93 15.22 -1.92 -2.76
C GLU A 93 15.37 -0.47 -2.28
N GLY A 94 14.36 0.06 -1.58
CA GLY A 94 14.31 1.46 -1.13
C GLY A 94 13.87 2.46 -2.19
N SER A 95 13.39 2.01 -3.36
CA SER A 95 12.84 2.90 -4.38
C SER A 95 11.45 3.43 -3.98
N GLY A 96 11.25 4.74 -4.12
CA GLY A 96 9.96 5.42 -3.90
C GLY A 96 9.16 5.62 -5.19
N TRP A 97 9.41 4.79 -6.22
CA TRP A 97 8.85 5.00 -7.55
C TRP A 97 7.41 4.53 -7.64
N ALA A 98 6.55 5.40 -8.16
CA ALA A 98 5.24 4.97 -8.64
C ALA A 98 5.41 4.22 -9.96
N ARG A 99 4.66 3.13 -10.15
CA ARG A 99 4.58 2.42 -11.43
C ARG A 99 4.14 3.36 -12.56
N TRP A 100 3.22 4.29 -12.23
CA TRP A 100 2.77 5.36 -13.11
C TRP A 100 2.99 6.73 -12.43
N PRO A 101 3.92 7.57 -12.91
CA PRO A 101 4.19 8.86 -12.29
C PRO A 101 3.02 9.85 -12.46
N SER A 102 2.79 10.69 -11.45
CA SER A 102 1.77 11.74 -11.52
C SER A 102 2.12 12.84 -12.53
N GLN A 103 1.13 13.63 -12.99
CA GLN A 103 1.35 14.77 -13.89
C GLN A 103 2.45 15.73 -13.38
N GLY A 104 2.44 16.05 -12.07
CA GLY A 104 3.42 16.94 -11.46
C GLY A 104 4.82 16.33 -11.39
N THR A 105 4.91 15.01 -11.20
CA THR A 105 6.17 14.26 -11.26
C THR A 105 6.75 14.30 -12.67
N ILE A 106 5.93 14.00 -13.69
CA ILE A 106 6.33 14.01 -15.11
C ILE A 106 6.84 15.41 -15.49
N ARG A 107 6.03 16.45 -15.27
CA ARG A 107 6.42 17.85 -15.53
C ARG A 107 7.75 18.19 -14.87
N GLY A 108 7.87 17.86 -13.58
CA GLY A 108 9.08 18.17 -12.84
C GLY A 108 10.30 17.34 -13.26
N HIS A 109 10.15 16.15 -13.86
CA HIS A 109 11.27 15.44 -14.50
C HIS A 109 11.68 16.11 -15.81
N VAL A 110 10.72 16.52 -16.64
CA VAL A 110 11.00 17.24 -17.90
C VAL A 110 11.68 18.59 -17.63
N ASP A 111 11.24 19.34 -16.62
CA ASP A 111 11.90 20.59 -16.21
C ASP A 111 13.35 20.38 -15.76
N VAL A 112 13.62 19.27 -15.06
CA VAL A 112 14.97 18.90 -14.62
C VAL A 112 15.83 18.45 -15.81
N LEU A 113 15.24 17.73 -16.77
CA LEU A 113 15.90 17.35 -18.01
C LEU A 113 16.33 18.59 -18.80
N ARG A 114 15.47 19.61 -18.91
CA ARG A 114 15.83 20.89 -19.53
C ARG A 114 17.05 21.52 -18.86
N CYS A 115 17.05 21.63 -17.53
CA CYS A 115 18.19 22.17 -16.78
C CYS A 115 19.47 21.37 -17.00
N ILE A 116 19.38 20.05 -17.19
CA ILE A 116 20.52 19.18 -17.51
C ILE A 116 21.04 19.46 -18.91
N VAL A 117 20.15 19.56 -19.91
CA VAL A 117 20.50 19.88 -21.30
C VAL A 117 21.21 21.22 -21.39
N GLU A 118 20.66 22.26 -20.75
CA GLU A 118 21.28 23.60 -20.68
C GLU A 118 22.70 23.54 -20.09
N GLN A 119 22.91 22.71 -19.05
CA GLN A 119 24.22 22.51 -18.46
C GLN A 119 25.18 21.74 -19.38
N ILE A 120 24.69 20.78 -20.16
CA ILE A 120 25.48 20.06 -21.16
C ILE A 120 25.95 21.02 -22.26
N GLU A 121 25.07 21.88 -22.76
CA GLU A 121 25.42 22.89 -23.77
C GLU A 121 26.44 23.93 -23.24
N ALA A 122 26.44 24.17 -21.93
CA ALA A 122 27.42 25.04 -21.29
C ALA A 122 28.78 24.36 -21.03
N LEU A 123 28.94 23.05 -21.25
CA LEU A 123 30.21 22.37 -21.03
C LEU A 123 31.28 22.79 -22.06
N PRO A 124 32.57 22.88 -21.68
CA PRO A 124 33.64 23.09 -22.64
C PRO A 124 33.66 22.00 -23.72
N LYS A 125 33.71 22.42 -25.00
CA LYS A 125 33.58 21.55 -26.20
C LYS A 125 32.19 20.94 -26.42
N SER A 126 31.12 21.53 -25.86
CA SER A 126 29.74 21.13 -26.09
C SER A 126 29.27 21.22 -27.55
N ALA A 127 29.95 22.01 -28.39
CA ALA A 127 29.62 22.15 -29.81
C ALA A 127 29.64 20.81 -30.60
N THR A 128 30.29 19.77 -30.07
CA THR A 128 30.27 18.42 -30.65
C THR A 128 29.19 17.51 -30.06
N ILE A 129 28.51 17.94 -28.99
CA ILE A 129 27.46 17.21 -28.29
C ILE A 129 26.10 17.75 -28.74
N THR A 130 25.70 17.32 -29.92
CA THR A 130 24.39 17.67 -30.49
C THR A 130 23.29 16.75 -30.01
N GLY A 131 23.52 15.77 -29.12
CA GLY A 131 22.46 14.91 -28.63
C GLY A 131 22.95 13.75 -27.76
N PRO A 132 22.03 12.90 -27.28
CA PRO A 132 22.34 11.81 -26.35
C PRO A 132 23.38 10.82 -26.87
N SER A 133 23.32 10.47 -28.16
CA SER A 133 24.28 9.55 -28.80
C SER A 133 25.74 10.02 -28.80
N ARG A 134 25.99 11.32 -28.60
CA ARG A 134 27.34 11.89 -28.45
C ARG A 134 27.77 12.00 -26.99
N LEU A 135 26.86 11.75 -26.05
CA LEU A 135 27.21 11.65 -24.64
C LEU A 135 27.97 10.35 -24.38
N SER A 136 28.78 10.38 -23.34
CA SER A 136 29.44 9.20 -22.80
C SER A 136 29.40 9.28 -21.27
N GLY A 137 29.69 8.17 -20.60
CA GLY A 137 29.76 8.17 -19.14
C GLY A 137 30.75 9.20 -18.57
N THR A 138 31.78 9.58 -19.32
CA THR A 138 32.73 10.64 -18.90
C THR A 138 32.12 12.04 -18.97
N HIS A 139 31.27 12.32 -19.98
CA HIS A 139 30.50 13.56 -20.07
C HIS A 139 29.53 13.69 -18.91
N LEU A 140 28.81 12.62 -18.59
CA LEU A 140 27.92 12.58 -17.44
C LEU A 140 28.72 12.85 -16.14
N ASN A 141 29.92 12.29 -16.01
CA ASN A 141 30.74 12.44 -14.80
C ASN A 141 31.18 13.89 -14.58
N LYS A 142 31.51 14.57 -15.67
CA LYS A 142 31.77 16.02 -15.65
C LYS A 142 30.54 16.80 -15.23
N LEU A 143 29.37 16.47 -15.79
CA LEU A 143 28.11 17.11 -15.42
C LEU A 143 27.78 16.92 -13.93
N ARG A 144 27.97 15.72 -13.38
CA ARG A 144 27.81 15.48 -11.94
C ARG A 144 28.67 16.43 -11.11
N ARG A 145 29.95 16.60 -11.48
CA ARG A 145 30.86 17.52 -10.77
C ARG A 145 30.39 18.97 -10.86
N VAL A 146 29.87 19.38 -12.02
CA VAL A 146 29.25 20.71 -12.19
C VAL A 146 28.05 20.88 -11.26
N ILE A 147 27.15 19.90 -11.19
CA ILE A 147 25.98 19.92 -10.30
C ILE A 147 26.41 19.99 -8.83
N ASP A 148 27.40 19.19 -8.43
CA ASP A 148 27.89 19.16 -7.05
C ASP A 148 28.56 20.50 -6.66
N ALA A 149 29.25 21.16 -7.59
CA ALA A 149 29.93 22.45 -7.38
C ALA A 149 28.99 23.68 -7.33
N ARG A 150 27.76 23.59 -7.84
CA ARG A 150 26.78 24.70 -7.84
C ARG A 150 26.40 25.10 -6.41
N THR A 151 26.64 26.33 -5.99
CA THR A 151 26.31 26.80 -4.63
C THR A 151 24.89 27.35 -4.50
N ASP A 152 24.27 27.72 -5.62
CA ASP A 152 22.90 28.25 -5.72
C ASP A 152 21.81 27.14 -5.68
N LEU A 153 22.20 25.87 -5.78
CA LEU A 153 21.29 24.73 -5.71
C LEU A 153 21.28 24.12 -4.31
N THR A 154 20.07 23.89 -3.78
CA THR A 154 19.91 23.09 -2.56
C THR A 154 20.37 21.65 -2.76
N PRO A 155 20.79 20.94 -1.70
CA PRO A 155 21.15 19.52 -1.79
C PRO A 155 20.07 18.66 -2.46
N GLU A 156 18.80 18.97 -2.19
CA GLU A 156 17.65 18.30 -2.79
C GLU A 156 17.57 18.52 -4.31
N LYS A 157 17.71 19.75 -4.80
CA LYS A 157 17.72 20.04 -6.24
C LYS A 157 18.90 19.36 -6.95
N LYS A 158 20.08 19.31 -6.31
CA LYS A 158 21.25 18.56 -6.81
C LYS A 158 20.96 17.07 -6.91
N ASN A 159 20.38 16.48 -5.87
CA ASN A 159 20.04 15.06 -5.85
C ASN A 159 18.95 14.72 -6.86
N ARG A 160 17.97 15.60 -7.08
CA ARG A 160 16.96 15.43 -8.12
C ARG A 160 17.57 15.38 -9.52
N GLN A 161 18.52 16.28 -9.83
CA GLN A 161 19.25 16.26 -11.10
C GLN A 161 20.08 14.98 -11.26
N LYS A 162 20.88 14.61 -10.25
CA LYS A 162 21.70 13.39 -10.28
C LYS A 162 20.85 12.12 -10.40
N SER A 163 19.73 12.06 -9.69
CA SER A 163 18.83 10.91 -9.76
C SER A 163 18.15 10.78 -11.13
N LEU A 164 17.85 11.90 -11.81
CA LEU A 164 17.36 11.84 -13.18
C LEU A 164 18.46 11.32 -14.14
N LEU A 165 19.71 11.74 -13.98
CA LEU A 165 20.83 11.25 -14.82
C LEU A 165 21.02 9.73 -14.74
N VAL A 166 20.80 9.14 -13.56
CA VAL A 166 20.83 7.67 -13.38
C VAL A 166 19.62 7.01 -14.05
N ARG A 167 18.48 7.69 -14.14
CA ARG A 167 17.23 7.12 -14.68
C ARG A 167 17.08 7.21 -16.19
N LEU A 168 17.68 8.21 -16.82
CA LEU A 168 17.57 8.43 -18.27
C LEU A 168 17.96 7.22 -19.12
N PRO A 169 19.02 6.45 -18.81
CA PRO A 169 19.36 5.22 -19.54
C PRO A 169 18.23 4.20 -19.54
N HIS A 170 17.56 3.99 -18.39
CA HIS A 170 16.47 3.02 -18.26
C HIS A 170 15.24 3.43 -19.07
N HIS A 171 14.88 4.71 -19.08
CA HIS A 171 13.73 5.20 -19.85
C HIS A 171 14.03 5.37 -21.35
N SER A 172 15.30 5.40 -21.75
CA SER A 172 15.68 5.53 -23.14
C SER A 172 16.08 4.20 -23.80
N ALA A 173 16.23 3.10 -23.04
CA ALA A 173 16.67 1.81 -23.56
C ALA A 173 15.82 1.26 -24.73
N GLY A 174 14.52 1.57 -24.77
CA GLY A 174 13.61 1.18 -25.85
C GLY A 174 13.54 2.15 -27.05
N LEU A 175 14.26 3.27 -27.00
CA LEU A 175 14.30 4.28 -28.05
C LEU A 175 15.38 3.97 -29.10
N PRO A 176 15.31 4.57 -30.31
CA PRO A 176 16.40 4.56 -31.27
C PRO A 176 17.74 4.96 -30.64
N MET A 177 18.84 4.34 -31.09
CA MET A 177 20.18 4.51 -30.53
C MET A 177 20.62 5.97 -30.46
N GLU A 178 20.14 6.82 -31.37
CA GLU A 178 20.46 8.24 -31.43
C GLU A 178 19.94 9.02 -30.20
N LEU A 179 18.87 8.50 -29.59
CA LEU A 179 18.15 9.09 -28.46
C LEU A 179 18.46 8.41 -27.12
N GLN A 180 19.23 7.32 -27.15
CA GLN A 180 19.61 6.58 -25.95
C GLN A 180 20.62 7.37 -25.10
N TRP A 181 20.38 7.40 -23.80
CA TRP A 181 21.28 8.01 -22.83
C TRP A 181 22.27 6.97 -22.30
N PRO A 182 23.58 7.29 -22.25
CA PRO A 182 24.57 6.36 -21.73
C PRO A 182 24.44 6.22 -20.21
N ALA A 183 24.78 5.05 -19.67
CA ALA A 183 24.87 4.86 -18.23
C ALA A 183 25.97 5.76 -17.60
N PRO A 184 25.72 6.38 -16.43
CA PRO A 184 26.75 7.11 -15.71
C PRO A 184 27.81 6.16 -15.14
N LEU A 185 29.09 6.51 -15.19
CA LEU A 185 30.18 5.63 -14.67
C LEU A 185 30.19 5.47 -13.14
N TRP A 186 29.34 6.21 -12.42
CA TRP A 186 29.20 6.13 -10.97
C TRP A 186 27.88 5.49 -10.56
N ASP A 187 27.12 4.99 -11.54
CA ASP A 187 26.02 4.11 -11.30
C ASP A 187 26.57 2.69 -11.22
N ASP A 188 26.83 2.24 -10.00
CA ASP A 188 27.51 0.97 -9.76
C ASP A 188 26.56 -0.24 -9.94
N GLY A 189 25.31 -0.02 -10.37
CA GLY A 189 24.24 -1.03 -10.52
C GLY A 189 23.82 -1.73 -9.22
N ALA A 190 24.67 -1.65 -8.19
CA ALA A 190 24.56 -2.29 -6.91
C ALA A 190 24.69 -1.22 -5.82
N LYS A 191 23.61 -1.07 -5.05
CA LYS A 191 23.64 -0.50 -3.69
C LYS A 191 24.27 0.89 -3.58
N ARG A 192 23.58 1.94 -4.00
CA ARG A 192 23.76 3.26 -3.40
C ARG A 192 22.49 4.08 -3.50
N GLY A 193 21.84 4.26 -2.36
CA GLY A 193 20.85 5.30 -2.15
C GLY A 193 21.48 6.67 -2.37
N TRP A 194 21.50 7.11 -3.63
CA TRP A 194 21.53 8.54 -3.93
C TRP A 194 20.33 9.11 -3.20
N SER A 195 20.60 9.83 -2.10
CA SER A 195 19.61 10.24 -1.14
C SER A 195 18.33 10.62 -1.86
N THR A 196 17.35 9.71 -1.77
CA THR A 196 15.96 10.07 -1.96
C THR A 196 15.78 11.39 -1.24
N PRO A 197 15.25 12.45 -1.89
CA PRO A 197 14.81 13.62 -1.16
C PRO A 197 14.12 13.09 0.09
N VAL A 198 14.65 13.41 1.28
CA VAL A 198 13.97 13.01 2.52
C VAL A 198 12.56 13.54 2.34
N PRO A 199 11.52 12.68 2.24
CA PRO A 199 10.21 13.17 1.87
C PRO A 199 9.75 14.11 2.98
N ARG A 200 9.85 15.42 2.74
CA ARG A 200 9.13 16.42 3.52
C ARG A 200 7.76 16.50 2.86
N GLY A 201 6.85 15.69 3.39
CA GLY A 201 5.48 15.58 2.92
C GLY A 201 5.03 14.14 2.80
N ASN A 202 4.19 13.72 3.76
CA ASN A 202 3.24 12.60 3.87
C ASN A 202 3.38 11.25 3.15
N ASN A 203 4.26 11.04 2.17
CA ASN A 203 4.24 9.88 1.29
C ASN A 203 5.48 9.02 1.51
N LYS A 204 5.60 8.47 2.72
CA LYS A 204 6.65 7.49 3.08
C LYS A 204 6.20 6.04 2.93
N THR A 205 4.92 5.79 2.68
CA THR A 205 4.34 4.44 2.69
C THR A 205 4.32 3.88 1.26
N ARG A 206 4.89 2.68 1.10
CA ARG A 206 4.79 1.88 -0.13
C ARG A 206 3.33 1.80 -0.55
N THR A 207 3.04 2.01 -1.84
CA THR A 207 1.70 1.73 -2.38
C THR A 207 1.43 0.25 -2.16
N VAL A 208 0.34 -0.07 -1.45
CA VAL A 208 -0.08 -1.45 -1.23
C VAL A 208 -0.44 -2.03 -2.59
N ASP A 209 0.00 -3.25 -2.84
CA ASP A 209 -0.31 -3.97 -4.09
C ASP A 209 -1.82 -4.07 -4.29
N ASP A 210 -2.29 -3.97 -5.53
CA ASP A 210 -3.73 -3.96 -5.85
C ASP A 210 -4.43 -5.24 -5.37
N ASP A 211 -3.75 -6.40 -5.41
CA ASP A 211 -4.30 -7.67 -4.94
C ASP A 211 -4.45 -7.68 -3.42
N VAL A 212 -3.47 -7.10 -2.72
CA VAL A 212 -3.51 -6.97 -1.24
C VAL A 212 -4.61 -5.99 -0.83
N MET A 213 -4.78 -4.88 -1.57
CA MET A 213 -5.87 -3.93 -1.34
C MET A 213 -7.23 -4.57 -1.58
N ALA A 214 -7.38 -5.37 -2.64
CA ALA A 214 -8.63 -6.07 -2.92
C ALA A 214 -9.02 -7.02 -1.78
N MET A 215 -8.06 -7.81 -1.26
CA MET A 215 -8.29 -8.69 -0.11
C MET A 215 -8.65 -7.92 1.16
N LEU A 216 -7.94 -6.83 1.43
CA LEU A 216 -8.19 -5.99 2.61
C LEU A 216 -9.57 -5.34 2.56
N LEU A 217 -10.00 -4.87 1.39
CA LEU A 217 -11.33 -4.29 1.19
C LEU A 217 -12.43 -5.33 1.31
N GLN A 218 -12.22 -6.53 0.76
CA GLN A 218 -13.17 -7.62 0.91
C GLN A 218 -13.38 -7.97 2.39
N TRP A 219 -12.29 -8.06 3.16
CA TRP A 219 -12.36 -8.26 4.60
C TRP A 219 -13.11 -7.11 5.30
N ALA A 220 -12.74 -5.86 5.00
CA ALA A 220 -13.33 -4.69 5.65
C ALA A 220 -14.84 -4.57 5.36
N LEU A 221 -15.25 -4.78 4.11
CA LEU A 221 -16.66 -4.77 3.72
C LEU A 221 -17.46 -5.91 4.39
N THR A 222 -16.84 -7.08 4.56
CA THR A 222 -17.48 -8.18 5.30
C THR A 222 -17.71 -7.79 6.75
N MET A 223 -16.71 -7.21 7.42
CA MET A 223 -16.85 -6.77 8.83
C MET A 223 -17.92 -5.70 8.98
N VAL A 224 -18.01 -4.76 8.03
CA VAL A 224 -19.08 -3.74 8.00
C VAL A 224 -20.45 -4.38 7.77
N ALA A 225 -20.56 -5.38 6.90
CA ALA A 225 -21.81 -6.13 6.71
C ALA A 225 -22.19 -6.93 7.97
N ALA A 226 -21.22 -7.39 8.75
CA ALA A 226 -21.39 -8.08 10.03
C ALA A 226 -21.62 -7.13 11.23
N ALA A 227 -21.79 -5.82 11.01
CA ALA A 227 -21.86 -4.86 12.11
C ALA A 227 -23.02 -5.14 13.09
N GLU A 228 -24.21 -5.48 12.58
CA GLU A 228 -25.39 -5.71 13.42
C GLU A 228 -25.21 -6.90 14.38
N GLU A 229 -24.67 -8.00 13.87
CA GLU A 229 -24.40 -9.20 14.66
C GLU A 229 -23.23 -9.01 15.65
N ILE A 230 -22.20 -8.23 15.30
CA ILE A 230 -21.15 -7.82 16.24
C ILE A 230 -21.74 -6.98 17.39
N PHE A 231 -22.63 -6.02 17.10
CA PHE A 231 -23.29 -5.24 18.15
C PHE A 231 -24.25 -6.07 19.00
N ALA A 232 -24.95 -7.04 18.40
CA ALA A 232 -25.80 -7.97 19.12
C ALA A 232 -24.97 -8.82 20.11
N GLY A 233 -23.84 -9.37 19.67
CA GLY A 233 -22.93 -10.11 20.54
C GLY A 233 -22.36 -9.25 21.66
N TYR A 234 -21.96 -8.01 21.37
CA TYR A 234 -21.49 -7.09 22.40
C TYR A 234 -22.58 -6.76 23.45
N THR A 235 -23.82 -6.58 23.00
CA THR A 235 -24.97 -6.34 23.90
C THR A 235 -25.19 -7.54 24.83
N GLU A 236 -25.08 -8.75 24.30
CA GLU A 236 -25.23 -9.97 25.10
C GLU A 236 -24.10 -10.14 26.11
N ARG A 237 -22.86 -9.83 25.72
CA ARG A 237 -21.72 -9.77 26.64
C ARG A 237 -22.00 -8.80 27.79
N GLN A 238 -22.42 -7.58 27.49
CA GLN A 238 -22.74 -6.59 28.52
C GLN A 238 -23.88 -7.06 29.44
N ARG A 239 -24.88 -7.76 28.90
CA ARG A 239 -25.99 -8.31 29.68
C ARG A 239 -25.48 -9.32 30.72
N LEU A 240 -24.62 -10.25 30.29
CA LEU A 240 -24.02 -11.25 31.17
C LEU A 240 -23.11 -10.62 32.22
N ASP A 241 -22.27 -9.66 31.83
CA ASP A 241 -21.36 -8.96 32.76
C ASP A 241 -22.14 -8.20 33.83
N ARG A 242 -23.18 -7.45 33.45
CA ARG A 242 -24.05 -6.76 34.41
C ARG A 242 -24.74 -7.74 35.34
N ARG A 243 -25.25 -8.86 34.81
CA ARG A 243 -25.92 -9.88 35.61
C ARG A 243 -24.97 -10.50 36.64
N ALA A 244 -23.74 -10.84 36.23
CA ALA A 244 -22.69 -11.32 37.14
C ALA A 244 -22.31 -10.28 38.21
N ALA A 245 -22.18 -9.01 37.82
CA ALA A 245 -21.82 -7.92 38.74
C ALA A 245 -22.91 -7.64 39.80
N THR A 246 -24.18 -7.79 39.45
CA THR A 246 -25.32 -7.60 40.37
C THR A 246 -25.70 -8.86 41.15
N ALA A 247 -25.08 -10.00 40.86
CA ALA A 247 -25.42 -11.27 41.47
C ALA A 247 -24.94 -11.39 42.93
N GLY A 248 -25.73 -12.10 43.74
CA GLY A 248 -25.31 -12.53 45.07
C GLY A 248 -24.37 -13.75 45.01
N PRO A 249 -23.58 -14.00 46.07
CA PRO A 249 -22.83 -15.25 46.20
C PRO A 249 -23.77 -16.44 46.39
N ASN A 250 -23.51 -17.55 45.69
CA ASN A 250 -24.28 -18.79 45.82
C ASN A 250 -23.42 -20.01 45.47
N SER A 251 -22.54 -20.41 46.39
CA SER A 251 -21.62 -21.54 46.19
C SER A 251 -22.34 -22.89 46.07
N GLN A 252 -23.50 -23.08 46.70
CA GLN A 252 -24.26 -24.32 46.58
C GLN A 252 -24.79 -24.51 45.16
N GLU A 253 -25.33 -23.45 44.56
CA GLU A 253 -25.79 -23.49 43.17
C GLU A 253 -24.63 -23.64 42.19
N ALA A 254 -23.52 -22.93 42.41
CA ALA A 254 -22.32 -23.08 41.59
C ALA A 254 -21.79 -24.53 41.60
N ALA A 255 -21.80 -25.19 42.77
CA ALA A 255 -21.41 -26.60 42.89
C ALA A 255 -22.37 -27.53 42.13
N ARG A 256 -23.69 -27.28 42.21
CA ARG A 256 -24.69 -28.04 41.45
C ARG A 256 -24.48 -27.90 39.94
N ILE A 257 -24.18 -26.70 39.46
CA ILE A 257 -23.92 -26.43 38.04
C ILE A 257 -22.70 -27.22 37.56
N LEU A 258 -21.57 -27.12 38.27
CA LEU A 258 -20.34 -27.84 37.92
C LEU A 258 -20.51 -29.37 38.01
N ALA A 259 -21.17 -29.87 39.06
CA ALA A 259 -21.50 -31.29 39.19
C ALA A 259 -22.39 -31.76 38.03
N GLY A 260 -23.33 -30.94 37.58
CA GLY A 260 -24.19 -31.27 36.45
C GLY A 260 -23.41 -31.48 35.14
N TYR A 261 -22.35 -30.72 34.89
CA TYR A 261 -21.48 -30.97 33.71
C TYR A 261 -20.77 -32.33 33.82
N ILE A 262 -20.22 -32.64 35.00
CA ILE A 262 -19.54 -33.93 35.27
C ILE A 262 -20.51 -35.10 35.10
N GLU A 263 -21.71 -35.01 35.68
CA GLU A 263 -22.74 -36.06 35.61
C GLU A 263 -23.20 -36.34 34.17
N ARG A 264 -23.24 -35.30 33.32
CA ARG A 264 -23.59 -35.44 31.90
C ARG A 264 -22.41 -35.87 31.02
N GLY A 265 -21.19 -35.90 31.55
CA GLY A 265 -19.98 -36.12 30.77
C GLY A 265 -19.71 -35.00 29.77
N GLU A 266 -20.20 -33.79 30.06
CA GLU A 266 -20.02 -32.61 29.21
C GLU A 266 -18.83 -31.77 29.74
N PRO A 267 -17.94 -31.30 28.87
CA PRO A 267 -16.86 -30.42 29.30
C PRO A 267 -17.42 -29.05 29.73
N VAL A 268 -16.87 -28.50 30.81
CA VAL A 268 -17.23 -27.17 31.33
C VAL A 268 -16.74 -26.09 30.35
N PRO A 269 -17.53 -25.05 30.06
CA PRO A 269 -17.10 -23.97 29.18
C PRO A 269 -15.74 -23.36 29.60
N GLY A 270 -14.79 -23.28 28.66
CA GLY A 270 -13.45 -22.74 28.88
C GLY A 270 -13.27 -21.30 28.42
N SER A 271 -12.28 -20.63 29.00
CA SER A 271 -11.81 -19.30 28.59
C SER A 271 -10.70 -19.42 27.55
N ARG A 272 -10.71 -18.53 26.54
CA ARG A 272 -9.63 -18.41 25.55
C ARG A 272 -8.36 -17.72 26.07
N SER A 273 -8.29 -17.34 27.34
CA SER A 273 -7.08 -16.71 27.88
C SER A 273 -5.86 -17.60 27.63
N ARG A 274 -4.96 -17.15 26.73
CA ARG A 274 -3.64 -17.73 26.54
C ARG A 274 -2.92 -17.65 27.87
N GLY A 275 -2.92 -18.75 28.62
CA GLY A 275 -2.07 -18.89 29.77
C GLY A 275 -0.64 -18.58 29.35
N VAL A 276 0.00 -17.64 30.05
CA VAL A 276 1.46 -17.59 30.13
C VAL A 276 1.86 -18.99 30.62
N GLN A 277 2.53 -19.79 29.77
CA GLN A 277 2.96 -21.18 30.00
C GLN A 277 2.01 -22.33 29.60
N GLY A 278 1.31 -22.27 28.47
CA GLY A 278 0.94 -23.49 27.72
C GLY A 278 0.07 -24.54 28.45
N ARG A 279 -0.57 -24.17 29.56
CA ARG A 279 -1.66 -24.94 30.18
C ARG A 279 -2.95 -24.44 29.56
N GLY A 280 -3.79 -25.38 29.12
CA GLY A 280 -5.09 -25.12 28.50
C GLY A 280 -5.93 -24.13 29.31
N GLY A 281 -6.79 -23.40 28.60
CA GLY A 281 -7.61 -22.32 29.15
C GLY A 281 -8.34 -22.72 30.43
N GLY A 282 -8.38 -21.80 31.40
CA GLY A 282 -9.16 -22.00 32.63
C GLY A 282 -10.66 -22.00 32.35
N VAL A 283 -11.47 -22.38 33.33
CA VAL A 283 -12.95 -22.31 33.23
C VAL A 283 -13.42 -20.89 32.94
N ALA A 284 -14.46 -20.78 32.12
CA ALA A 284 -15.10 -19.53 31.75
C ALA A 284 -15.95 -18.93 32.89
N VAL A 285 -15.33 -18.59 34.02
CA VAL A 285 -16.04 -18.20 35.25
C VAL A 285 -17.00 -17.04 35.05
N ASN A 286 -16.57 -15.99 34.34
CA ASN A 286 -17.43 -14.81 34.13
C ASN A 286 -18.63 -15.12 33.21
N PHE A 287 -18.43 -15.99 32.22
CA PHE A 287 -19.52 -16.49 31.37
C PHE A 287 -20.52 -17.30 32.19
N LEU A 288 -20.06 -18.27 33.00
CA LEU A 288 -20.93 -19.07 33.88
C LEU A 288 -21.66 -18.17 34.88
N ALA A 289 -20.95 -17.25 35.52
CA ALA A 289 -21.49 -16.27 36.46
C ALA A 289 -22.63 -15.44 35.83
N GLY A 290 -22.43 -14.90 34.62
CA GLY A 290 -23.47 -14.15 33.91
C GLY A 290 -24.63 -15.03 33.45
N THR A 291 -24.33 -16.25 33.00
CA THR A 291 -25.32 -17.21 32.47
C THR A 291 -26.28 -17.68 33.56
N TYR A 292 -25.76 -17.95 34.76
CA TYR A 292 -26.55 -18.44 35.89
C TYR A 292 -26.94 -17.34 36.89
N GLY A 293 -26.38 -16.13 36.78
CA GLY A 293 -26.65 -15.02 37.70
C GLY A 293 -26.09 -15.27 39.09
N ILE A 294 -24.86 -15.78 39.15
CA ILE A 294 -24.14 -16.11 40.39
C ILE A 294 -22.85 -15.32 40.41
N LYS A 295 -22.42 -14.84 41.60
CA LYS A 295 -21.15 -14.11 41.72
C LYS A 295 -19.95 -14.98 41.31
N PRO A 296 -19.00 -14.48 40.48
CA PRO A 296 -17.80 -15.21 40.02
C PRO A 296 -17.05 -15.99 41.11
N ASP A 297 -16.82 -15.36 42.27
CA ASP A 297 -16.11 -15.94 43.42
C ASP A 297 -16.72 -17.29 43.90
N SER A 298 -17.99 -17.52 43.60
CA SER A 298 -18.69 -18.77 43.96
C SER A 298 -18.14 -19.97 43.17
N PHE A 299 -17.65 -19.75 41.95
CA PHE A 299 -17.04 -20.79 41.10
C PHE A 299 -15.54 -20.94 41.36
N ASP A 300 -14.80 -19.85 41.59
CA ASP A 300 -13.32 -19.85 41.75
C ASP A 300 -12.80 -20.76 42.87
N ARG A 301 -13.59 -20.96 43.92
CA ARG A 301 -13.24 -21.89 45.00
C ARG A 301 -13.42 -23.35 44.54
N LEU A 302 -14.53 -23.64 43.87
CA LEU A 302 -14.92 -24.99 43.46
C LEU A 302 -14.04 -25.54 42.34
N ILE A 303 -13.61 -24.67 41.42
CA ILE A 303 -12.73 -25.02 40.30
C ILE A 303 -11.39 -25.62 40.76
N ARG A 304 -10.94 -25.31 41.98
CA ARG A 304 -9.72 -25.87 42.56
C ARG A 304 -9.90 -27.25 43.19
N ASP A 305 -11.13 -27.58 43.58
CA ASP A 305 -11.43 -28.74 44.42
C ASP A 305 -12.14 -29.86 43.63
N MET A 306 -12.63 -29.57 42.41
CA MET A 306 -13.35 -30.51 41.56
C MET A 306 -12.53 -30.89 40.33
N ASP A 307 -12.68 -32.12 39.87
CA ASP A 307 -12.08 -32.62 38.63
C ASP A 307 -13.14 -32.61 37.51
N PHE A 308 -12.83 -31.93 36.41
CA PHE A 308 -13.70 -31.81 35.24
C PHE A 308 -12.87 -31.49 34.00
N GLU A 309 -13.39 -31.86 32.83
CA GLU A 309 -12.83 -31.45 31.55
C GLU A 309 -13.29 -30.03 31.22
N VAL A 310 -12.41 -29.24 30.57
CA VAL A 310 -12.70 -27.88 30.13
C VAL A 310 -12.76 -27.86 28.60
N SER A 311 -13.85 -27.33 28.06
CA SER A 311 -14.05 -27.21 26.62
C SER A 311 -13.14 -26.13 26.05
N THR A 312 -12.43 -26.47 24.98
CA THR A 312 -11.70 -25.51 24.15
C THR A 312 -12.51 -25.06 22.93
N GLU A 313 -13.71 -25.62 22.75
CA GLU A 313 -14.54 -25.36 21.58
C GLU A 313 -15.15 -23.94 21.65
N PRO A 314 -15.19 -23.20 20.53
CA PRO A 314 -15.75 -21.84 20.47
C PRO A 314 -17.23 -21.76 20.89
N ASP A 315 -18.00 -22.80 20.57
CA ASP A 315 -19.44 -22.87 20.78
C ASP A 315 -19.85 -22.93 22.26
N ALA A 316 -18.97 -23.46 23.11
CA ALA A 316 -19.21 -23.61 24.55
C ALA A 316 -19.45 -22.28 25.29
N THR A 317 -19.04 -21.16 24.69
CA THR A 317 -19.29 -19.80 25.20
C THR A 317 -20.00 -18.90 24.19
N SER A 318 -20.65 -19.50 23.19
CA SER A 318 -21.34 -18.77 22.12
C SER A 318 -22.60 -18.05 22.61
N PHE A 319 -22.88 -16.91 21.98
CA PHE A 319 -24.12 -16.19 22.13
C PHE A 319 -25.17 -16.65 21.12
N PRO A 320 -26.47 -16.57 21.44
CA PRO A 320 -27.55 -16.89 20.52
C PRO A 320 -27.78 -15.74 19.52
N VAL A 321 -26.73 -15.38 18.77
CA VAL A 321 -26.73 -14.33 17.75
C VAL A 321 -26.72 -15.00 16.37
N PRO A 322 -27.68 -14.70 15.49
CA PRO A 322 -27.69 -15.26 14.14
C PRO A 322 -26.51 -14.70 13.33
N ILE A 323 -25.75 -15.58 12.67
CA ILE A 323 -24.69 -15.19 11.74
C ILE A 323 -25.27 -15.12 10.33
N THR A 324 -25.28 -13.91 9.77
CA THR A 324 -25.91 -13.57 8.50
C THR A 324 -24.91 -13.04 7.47
N ALA A 325 -23.82 -12.41 7.90
CA ALA A 325 -22.80 -11.98 6.96
C ALA A 325 -22.03 -13.17 6.38
N THR A 326 -21.61 -13.05 5.13
CA THR A 326 -20.91 -14.14 4.42
C THR A 326 -19.65 -13.67 3.71
N ILE A 327 -18.64 -14.55 3.67
CA ILE A 327 -17.45 -14.44 2.85
C ILE A 327 -17.55 -15.56 1.80
N GLN A 328 -17.62 -15.20 0.53
CA GLN A 328 -17.70 -16.17 -0.58
C GLN A 328 -18.84 -17.20 -0.40
N GLY A 329 -19.99 -16.75 0.12
CA GLY A 329 -21.17 -17.59 0.34
C GLY A 329 -21.12 -18.49 1.58
N ARG A 330 -20.09 -18.39 2.42
CA ARG A 330 -20.01 -19.06 3.73
C ARG A 330 -20.14 -18.04 4.86
N PRO A 331 -20.73 -18.39 6.01
CA PRO A 331 -20.69 -17.54 7.20
C PRO A 331 -19.26 -17.05 7.47
N TRP A 332 -19.11 -15.77 7.84
CA TRP A 332 -17.78 -15.20 8.10
C TRP A 332 -17.14 -15.73 9.40
N ILE A 333 -17.98 -16.20 10.32
CA ILE A 333 -17.61 -16.86 11.57
C ILE A 333 -18.66 -17.93 11.90
N ASP A 334 -18.27 -18.99 12.62
CA ASP A 334 -19.20 -20.06 12.99
C ASP A 334 -20.16 -19.62 14.11
N CYS A 335 -19.64 -18.89 15.10
CA CYS A 335 -20.41 -18.35 16.20
C CYS A 335 -19.68 -17.16 16.84
N ILE A 336 -20.42 -16.26 17.49
CA ILE A 336 -19.83 -15.17 18.28
C ILE A 336 -19.78 -15.59 19.75
N GLY A 337 -18.57 -15.58 20.32
CA GLY A 337 -18.29 -16.05 21.67
C GLY A 337 -18.14 -14.95 22.72
N TYR A 338 -18.33 -15.31 23.99
CA TYR A 338 -18.17 -14.38 25.12
C TYR A 338 -16.80 -13.72 25.15
N TYR A 339 -15.74 -14.47 24.84
CA TYR A 339 -14.36 -14.01 24.91
C TYR A 339 -13.87 -13.21 23.70
N GLU A 340 -14.66 -13.09 22.64
CA GLU A 340 -14.29 -12.31 21.44
C GLU A 340 -14.40 -10.79 21.64
N TYR A 341 -14.85 -10.39 22.84
CA TYR A 341 -14.93 -9.01 23.30
C TYR A 341 -13.95 -8.71 24.45
N GLU A 342 -13.07 -9.66 24.82
CA GLU A 342 -12.01 -9.33 25.78
C GLU A 342 -11.04 -8.31 25.19
N ALA A 343 -10.56 -7.40 26.04
CA ALA A 343 -9.62 -6.38 25.63
C ALA A 343 -8.22 -7.00 25.49
N THR A 344 -7.70 -7.08 24.27
CA THR A 344 -6.30 -7.43 24.02
C THR A 344 -5.44 -6.18 24.07
N GLY A 345 -4.95 -5.81 25.26
CA GLY A 345 -4.04 -4.68 25.45
C GLY A 345 -4.71 -3.30 25.34
N ALA A 346 -4.06 -2.35 24.67
CA ALA A 346 -4.43 -0.93 24.67
C ALA A 346 -5.61 -0.54 23.75
N GLY A 347 -6.20 -1.50 23.02
CA GLY A 347 -7.22 -1.21 22.00
C GLY A 347 -8.46 -2.09 22.14
N GLY A 348 -9.42 -1.66 22.97
CA GLY A 348 -10.83 -2.08 22.96
C GLY A 348 -11.16 -3.59 22.94
N PRO A 349 -12.46 -3.96 22.92
CA PRO A 349 -12.91 -5.32 22.63
C PRO A 349 -12.50 -5.76 21.21
N GLU A 350 -11.94 -6.97 21.06
CA GLU A 350 -11.30 -7.42 19.80
C GLU A 350 -12.19 -7.27 18.55
N LEU A 351 -13.43 -7.78 18.57
CA LEU A 351 -14.35 -7.64 17.42
C LEU A 351 -14.78 -6.18 17.15
N LEU A 352 -14.97 -5.36 18.19
CA LEU A 352 -15.29 -3.94 18.00
C LEU A 352 -14.11 -3.17 17.42
N GLY A 353 -12.88 -3.54 17.82
CA GLY A 353 -11.65 -3.01 17.25
C GLY A 353 -11.51 -3.37 15.76
N TYR A 354 -11.84 -4.61 15.38
CA TYR A 354 -11.86 -5.01 13.97
C TYR A 354 -12.92 -4.26 13.17
N LEU A 355 -14.14 -4.09 13.70
CA LEU A 355 -15.18 -3.30 13.06
C LEU A 355 -14.75 -1.83 12.88
N GLN A 356 -14.18 -1.21 13.90
CA GLN A 356 -13.67 0.16 13.82
C GLN A 356 -12.58 0.28 12.74
N THR A 357 -11.63 -0.67 12.72
CA THR A 357 -10.56 -0.72 11.72
C THR A 357 -11.11 -0.91 10.30
N ALA A 358 -12.11 -1.78 10.13
CA ALA A 358 -12.77 -2.00 8.86
C ALA A 358 -13.49 -0.73 8.35
N CYS A 359 -14.24 -0.04 9.21
CA CYS A 359 -14.85 1.24 8.87
C CYS A 359 -13.80 2.27 8.45
N LEU A 360 -12.68 2.36 9.18
CA LEU A 360 -11.58 3.28 8.84
C LEU A 360 -10.98 2.99 7.46
N ILE A 361 -10.76 1.70 7.15
CA ILE A 361 -10.23 1.26 5.86
C ILE A 361 -11.20 1.63 4.73
N VAL A 362 -12.50 1.34 4.90
CA VAL A 362 -13.52 1.64 3.88
C VAL A 362 -13.62 3.15 3.65
N ILE A 363 -13.66 3.96 4.71
CA ILE A 363 -13.69 5.42 4.60
C ILE A 363 -12.44 5.93 3.90
N SER A 364 -11.24 5.51 4.34
CA SER A 364 -9.96 5.92 3.75
C SER A 364 -9.88 5.56 2.27
N TYR A 365 -10.33 4.36 1.90
CA TYR A 365 -10.38 3.93 0.50
C TYR A 365 -11.34 4.78 -0.35
N LEU A 366 -12.57 5.01 0.12
CA LEU A 366 -13.59 5.76 -0.64
C LEU A 366 -13.27 7.25 -0.76
N THR A 367 -12.64 7.83 0.26
CA THR A 367 -12.26 9.25 0.29
C THR A 367 -10.91 9.51 -0.40
N GLY A 368 -10.12 8.46 -0.64
CA GLY A 368 -8.72 8.59 -1.01
C GLY A 368 -7.86 9.22 0.09
N MET A 369 -8.37 9.36 1.32
CA MET A 369 -7.62 9.79 2.49
C MET A 369 -6.63 8.71 2.89
N ARG A 370 -5.42 9.10 3.30
CA ARG A 370 -4.42 8.16 3.81
C ARG A 370 -4.55 8.02 5.32
N ASP A 371 -4.11 6.89 5.88
CA ASP A 371 -4.18 6.49 7.30
C ASP A 371 -3.80 7.56 8.36
N ARG A 372 -3.20 8.69 7.97
CA ARG A 372 -2.86 9.82 8.85
C ARG A 372 -3.88 10.96 8.87
N GLU A 373 -4.92 10.87 8.05
CA GLU A 373 -5.95 11.90 7.89
C GLU A 373 -7.29 11.47 8.51
N ALA A 374 -7.43 10.19 8.89
CA ALA A 374 -8.66 9.57 9.37
C ALA A 374 -8.71 9.35 10.89
#